data_AF-A0A2K6UJE1-F1
#
_entry.id   AF-A0A2K6UJE1-F1
#
_cell.length_a   1.000
_cell.length_b   1.000
_cell.length_c   1.000
_cell.angle_alpha   90.00
_cell.angle_beta   90.00
_cell.angle_gamma   90.00
#
_symmetry.space_group_name_H-M   'P 1'
#
loop_
_entity.id
_entity.type
_entity.pdbx_description
1 polymer ?
#
loop_
_entity_poly.entity_id
_entity_poly.type
_entity_poly.pdbx_seq_one_letter_code
_entity_poly.pdbx_strand_id
1 'polypeptide(L)' 'MALSQGLPRELAEAVARGQVLVVGMGGIGCELLKNLMLTGFSHIDLIDLDTIDVRKHPPS' A
#
# COMPACT_ATOMS: atom_id res chain seq x y z
N MET A 1 10.91 9.90 -3.91
CA MET A 1 10.00 10.93 -4.48
C MET A 1 8.69 10.24 -4.79
N ALA A 2 7.57 10.66 -4.21
CA ALA A 2 6.26 10.13 -4.57
C ALA A 2 5.89 10.59 -6.00
N LEU A 3 5.32 9.70 -6.80
CA LEU A 3 4.79 9.96 -8.14
C LEU A 3 3.61 10.95 -8.16
N SER A 4 3.15 11.39 -6.99
CA SER A 4 2.03 12.33 -6.83
C SER A 4 2.21 13.66 -7.56
N GLN A 5 3.44 14.06 -7.91
CA GLN A 5 3.72 15.27 -8.69
C GLN A 5 3.33 15.15 -10.18
N GLY A 6 3.02 13.93 -10.67
CA GLY A 6 2.58 13.69 -12.05
C GLY A 6 1.07 13.61 -12.23
N LEU A 7 0.28 13.65 -11.15
CA LEU A 7 -1.18 13.53 -11.22
C LEU A 7 -1.85 14.91 -11.41
N PRO A 8 -2.97 14.99 -12.16
CA PRO A 8 -3.81 16.18 -12.17
C PRO A 8 -4.20 16.58 -10.75
N ARG A 9 -4.24 17.88 -10.46
CA ARG A 9 -4.40 18.41 -9.09
C ARG A 9 -5.56 17.79 -8.32
N GLU A 10 -6.73 17.71 -8.94
CA GLU A 10 -7.92 17.13 -8.31
C GLU A 10 -7.73 15.65 -7.95
N LEU A 11 -7.10 14.89 -8.83
CA LEU A 11 -6.78 13.49 -8.57
C LEU A 11 -5.69 13.34 -7.49
N ALA A 12 -4.66 14.18 -7.51
CA ALA A 12 -3.62 14.18 -6.47
C ALA A 12 -4.21 14.44 -5.09
N GLU A 13 -5.13 15.40 -4.99
CA GLU A 13 -5.81 15.69 -3.73
C GLU A 13 -6.77 14.56 -3.31
N ALA A 14 -7.49 13.95 -4.25
CA ALA A 14 -8.33 12.80 -3.98
C ALA A 14 -7.51 11.60 -3.47
N VAL A 15 -6.36 11.33 -4.09
CA VAL A 15 -5.42 10.28 -3.68
C VAL A 15 -4.86 10.56 -2.28
N ALA A 16 -4.48 11.80 -1.98
CA ALA A 16 -3.95 12.17 -0.67
C ALA A 16 -5.00 12.01 0.46
N ARG A 17 -6.27 12.34 0.17
CA ARG A 17 -7.38 12.27 1.14
C ARG A 17 -8.07 10.90 1.21
N GLY A 18 -7.89 10.06 0.19
CA GLY A 18 -8.54 8.76 0.10
C GLY A 18 -8.06 7.81 1.20
N GLN A 19 -9.02 7.15 1.87
CA GLN A 19 -8.77 6.07 2.82
C GLN A 19 -8.89 4.74 2.08
N VAL A 20 -7.78 4.01 2.01
CA VAL A 20 -7.70 2.73 1.29
C VAL A 20 -7.55 1.60 2.29
N LEU A 21 -8.39 0.57 2.18
CA LEU A 21 -8.23 -0.67 2.91
C LEU A 21 -7.63 -1.73 1.99
N VAL A 22 -6.46 -2.26 2.35
CA VAL A 22 -5.85 -3.42 1.68
C VAL A 22 -6.08 -4.66 2.53
N VAL A 23 -6.70 -5.68 1.94
CA VAL A 23 -6.96 -6.96 2.60
C VAL A 23 -6.08 -8.05 1.98
N GLY A 24 -5.23 -8.67 2.80
CA GLY A 24 -4.29 -9.73 2.44
C GLY A 24 -2.87 -9.21 2.14
N MET A 25 -1.89 -9.59 2.97
CA MET A 25 -0.47 -9.21 2.82
C MET A 25 0.41 -10.36 2.35
N GLY A 26 -0.08 -11.07 1.32
CA GLY A 26 0.72 -11.99 0.51
C GLY A 26 1.75 -11.26 -0.35
N GLY A 27 2.42 -11.99 -1.26
CA GLY A 27 3.40 -11.39 -2.17
C GLY A 27 2.83 -10.25 -3.02
N ILE A 28 1.56 -10.36 -3.43
CA ILE A 28 0.85 -9.31 -4.18
C ILE A 28 0.51 -8.11 -3.28
N GLY A 29 0.10 -8.34 -2.03
CA GLY A 29 -0.27 -7.27 -1.09
C GLY A 29 0.90 -6.34 -0.79
N CYS A 30 2.10 -6.90 -0.64
CA CYS A 30 3.32 -6.12 -0.44
C CYS A 30 3.67 -5.23 -1.64
N GLU A 31 3.57 -5.74 -2.89
CA GLU A 31 3.85 -4.93 -4.08
C GLU A 31 2.77 -3.88 -4.34
N LEU A 32 1.50 -4.21 -4.07
CA LEU A 32 0.41 -3.25 -4.15
C LEU A 32 0.60 -2.11 -3.15
N LEU A 33 0.97 -2.41 -1.90
CA LEU A 33 1.22 -1.40 -0.87
C LEU A 33 2.32 -0.43 -1.30
N LYS A 34 3.43 -0.94 -1.84
CA LYS A 34 4.51 -0.11 -2.38
C LYS A 34 3.99 0.84 -3.45
N ASN A 35 3.18 0.34 -4.38
CA ASN A 35 2.60 1.17 -5.44
C ASN A 35 1.66 2.25 -4.90
N LEU A 36 0.80 1.91 -3.93
CA LEU A 36 -0.12 2.89 -3.32
C LEU A 36 0.67 4.01 -2.62
N MET A 37 1.67 3.65 -1.82
CA MET A 37 2.54 4.62 -1.14
C MET A 37 3.31 5.50 -2.15
N LEU A 38 3.89 4.90 -3.18
CA LEU A 38 4.63 5.63 -4.22
C LEU A 38 3.71 6.53 -5.05
N THR A 39 2.44 6.17 -5.23
CA THR A 39 1.45 6.98 -5.95
C THR A 39 0.98 8.21 -5.15
N GLY A 40 1.12 8.18 -3.82
CA GLY A 40 0.81 9.30 -2.94
C GLY A 40 -0.39 9.08 -2.01
N PHE A 41 -0.90 7.85 -1.91
CA PHE A 41 -1.90 7.53 -0.90
C PHE A 41 -1.29 7.68 0.48
N SER A 42 -1.94 8.49 1.32
CA SER A 42 -1.43 8.84 2.65
C SER A 42 -2.14 8.09 3.78
N HIS A 43 -3.32 7.53 3.51
CA HIS A 43 -4.14 6.81 4.48
C HIS A 43 -4.43 5.41 3.95
N ILE A 44 -3.69 4.43 4.47
CA ILE A 44 -3.81 3.03 4.07
C ILE A 44 -3.94 2.17 5.33
N ASP A 45 -5.07 1.50 5.46
CA ASP A 45 -5.29 0.47 6.47
C ASP A 45 -5.00 -0.89 5.86
N LEU A 46 -4.30 -1.73 6.61
CA LEU A 46 -3.89 -3.06 6.18
C LEU A 46 -4.54 -4.08 7.10
N ILE A 47 -5.26 -5.02 6.52
CA ILE A 47 -5.78 -6.19 7.23
C ILE A 47 -5.18 -7.41 6.55
N ASP A 48 -4.48 -8.26 7.31
CA ASP A 48 -4.08 -9.58 6.85
C ASP A 48 -4.94 -10.62 7.56
N LEU A 49 -5.55 -11.52 6.78
CA LEU A 49 -6.42 -12.58 7.31
C LEU A 49 -5.65 -13.89 7.54
N ASP A 50 -4.36 -13.92 7.21
CA ASP A 50 -3.47 -15.05 7.43
C ASP A 50 -2.66 -14.90 8.74
N THR A 51 -2.27 -16.02 9.33
CA THR A 51 -1.30 -16.04 10.45
C THR A 51 0.08 -15.69 9.89
N ILE A 52 0.86 -14.84 10.57
CA ILE A 52 2.27 -14.59 10.22
C ILE A 52 3.02 -15.94 10.25
N ASP A 53 3.15 -16.57 9.09
CA ASP A 53 3.88 -17.81 8.93
C ASP A 53 5.39 -17.48 8.88
N VAL A 54 6.09 -17.85 9.94
CA VAL A 54 7.55 -17.72 10.10
C VAL A 54 8.35 -18.38 8.97
N ARG A 55 7.75 -19.20 8.11
CA ARG A 55 8.41 -19.68 6.87
C ARG A 55 8.71 -18.56 5.85
N LYS A 56 8.05 -17.40 5.93
CA LYS A 56 8.40 -16.23 5.09
C LYS A 56 9.67 -15.51 5.56
N HIS A 57 10.17 -15.79 6.77
CA HIS A 57 11.48 -15.34 7.22
C HIS A 57 12.34 -16.58 7.53
N PRO A 58 13.10 -17.12 6.55
CA PRO A 58 14.00 -18.22 6.85
C PRO A 58 14.94 -17.77 7.99
N PRO A 59 15.04 -18.52 9.10
CA PRO A 59 16.04 -18.22 10.10
C PRO A 59 17.42 -18.34 9.42
N SER A 60 18.18 -17.25 9.49
CA SER A 60 19.60 -17.19 9.12
C SER A 60 20.41 -18.21 9.90
#